data_AF-A0A1S1HUC6-F1
#
_entry.id   AF-A0A1S1HUC6-F1
#
_cell.length_a   1.000
_cell.length_b   1.000
_cell.length_c   1.000
_cell.angle_alpha   90.00
_cell.angle_beta   90.00
_cell.angle_gamma   90.00
#
_symmetry.space_group_name_H-M   'P 1'
#
loop_
_entity.id
_entity.type
_entity.pdbx_description
1 polymer ?
#
loop_
_entity_poly.entity_id
_entity_poly.type
_entity_poly.pdbx_seq_one_letter_code
_entity_poly.pdbx_strand_id
1 'polypeptide(L)'
;KKAGVFARAKASIKRSVAVLNTKTARTVFRCVGMPLAVFLASRGVAQADDLMTAGRKDAEETFGEGSTMMYYIMLAEVVLVFLLYLRNHNPATFLFIPVFFVVTTVIFAILNSRAGG
;
A
#
# COMPACT_ATOMS: atom_id res chain seq x y z
N LYS A 1 -11.88 -27.81 22.48
CA LYS A 1 -10.47 -28.23 22.29
C LYS A 1 -9.75 -27.26 21.34
N LYS A 2 -9.19 -26.13 21.81
CA LYS A 2 -8.40 -25.18 20.99
C LYS A 2 -6.99 -24.95 21.56
N ALA A 3 -6.34 -26.00 22.03
CA ALA A 3 -4.98 -25.97 22.57
C ALA A 3 -3.88 -26.19 21.49
N GLY A 4 -4.17 -25.90 20.23
CA GLY A 4 -3.33 -26.32 19.09
C GLY A 4 -2.36 -25.26 18.55
N VAL A 5 -2.78 -24.00 18.45
CA VAL A 5 -2.03 -22.98 17.69
C VAL A 5 -1.00 -22.26 18.56
N PHE A 6 -1.40 -21.78 19.75
CA PHE A 6 -0.50 -21.10 20.67
C PHE A 6 0.62 -22.01 21.19
N ALA A 7 0.34 -23.30 21.41
CA ALA A 7 1.36 -24.28 21.80
C ALA A 7 2.38 -24.52 20.67
N ARG A 8 1.93 -24.55 19.41
CA ARG A 8 2.79 -24.69 18.23
C ARG A 8 3.62 -23.43 17.96
N ALA A 9 3.05 -22.24 18.18
CA ALA A 9 3.76 -20.96 18.12
C ALA A 9 4.85 -20.87 19.19
N LYS A 10 4.54 -21.25 20.44
CA LYS A 10 5.50 -21.26 21.53
C LYS A 10 6.64 -22.28 21.29
N ALA A 11 6.32 -23.44 20.71
CA ALA A 11 7.30 -24.47 20.35
C ALA A 11 8.20 -24.07 19.17
N SER A 12 7.68 -23.33 18.19
CA SER A 12 8.47 -22.81 17.07
C SER A 12 9.41 -21.70 17.51
N ILE A 13 8.96 -20.76 18.33
CA ILE A 13 9.82 -19.73 18.95
C ILE A 13 10.93 -20.39 19.79
N LYS A 14 10.58 -21.39 20.62
CA LYS A 14 11.56 -22.11 21.46
C LYS A 14 12.60 -22.88 20.62
N ARG A 15 12.20 -23.45 19.48
CA ARG A 15 13.12 -24.11 18.53
C ARG A 15 14.02 -23.11 17.82
N SER A 16 13.50 -21.97 17.37
CA SER A 16 14.32 -20.92 16.75
C SER A 16 15.38 -20.39 17.71
N VAL A 17 15.03 -20.20 18.99
CA VAL A 17 15.97 -19.77 20.04
C VAL A 17 17.00 -20.87 20.37
N ALA A 18 16.64 -22.14 20.31
CA ALA A 18 17.57 -23.25 20.55
C ALA A 18 18.60 -23.41 19.42
N VAL A 19 18.21 -23.18 18.16
CA VAL A 19 19.13 -23.20 17.00
C VAL A 19 20.13 -22.05 17.05
N LEU A 20 19.74 -20.92 17.65
CA LEU A 20 20.59 -19.75 17.93
C LEU A 20 21.69 -20.00 19.00
N ASN A 21 21.65 -21.11 19.74
CA ASN A 21 22.62 -21.42 20.80
C ASN A 21 23.88 -22.17 20.31
N THR A 22 24.05 -22.33 19.00
CA THR A 22 25.30 -22.89 18.43
C THR A 22 26.32 -21.76 18.21
N LYS A 23 27.61 -22.01 18.48
CA LYS A 23 28.68 -21.00 18.31
C LYS A 23 28.68 -20.41 16.89
N THR A 24 28.33 -21.23 15.90
CA THR A 24 28.19 -20.87 14.49
C THR A 24 27.03 -19.89 14.22
N ALA A 25 25.86 -20.11 14.82
CA ALA A 25 24.71 -19.22 14.67
C ALA A 25 24.97 -17.83 15.28
N ARG A 26 25.73 -17.77 16.38
CA ARG A 26 26.12 -16.51 17.03
C ARG A 26 27.10 -15.70 16.19
N THR A 27 28.01 -16.38 15.48
CA THR A 27 28.94 -15.74 14.54
C THR A 27 28.22 -15.23 13.29
N VAL A 28 27.32 -16.02 12.69
CA VAL A 28 26.51 -15.57 11.54
C VAL A 28 25.58 -14.42 11.93
N PHE A 29 24.95 -14.49 13.10
CA PHE A 29 24.13 -13.39 13.61
C PHE A 29 24.94 -12.13 13.87
N ARG A 30 26.17 -12.22 14.38
CA ARG A 30 27.03 -11.03 14.56
C ARG A 30 27.60 -10.50 13.25
N CYS A 31 28.02 -11.36 12.33
CA CYS A 31 28.65 -10.94 11.08
C CYS A 31 27.65 -10.48 10.02
N VAL A 32 26.43 -11.02 10.02
CA VAL A 32 25.42 -10.75 8.98
C VAL A 32 24.14 -10.18 9.60
N GLY A 33 23.64 -10.80 10.67
CA GLY A 33 22.39 -10.38 11.31
C GLY A 33 22.44 -8.99 11.95
N MET A 34 23.53 -8.67 12.64
CA MET A 34 23.74 -7.39 13.34
C MET A 34 23.94 -6.22 12.35
N PRO A 35 24.78 -6.31 11.30
CA PRO A 35 24.85 -5.25 10.30
C PRO A 35 23.56 -5.13 9.49
N LEU A 36 22.83 -6.22 9.20
CA LEU A 36 21.51 -6.13 8.56
C LEU A 36 20.46 -5.50 9.48
N ALA A 37 20.48 -5.78 10.78
CA ALA A 37 19.57 -5.18 11.75
C ALA A 37 19.87 -3.68 11.94
N VAL A 38 21.16 -3.30 11.93
CA VAL A 38 21.59 -1.89 11.96
C VAL A 38 21.25 -1.20 10.62
N PHE A 39 21.38 -1.88 9.49
CA PHE A 39 20.95 -1.38 8.18
C PHE A 39 19.42 -1.19 8.09
N LEU A 40 18.64 -2.15 8.60
CA LEU A 40 17.17 -2.04 8.68
C LEU A 40 16.73 -0.97 9.67
N ALA A 41 17.40 -0.86 10.83
CA ALA A 41 17.11 0.18 11.81
C ALA A 41 17.50 1.58 11.30
N SER A 42 18.63 1.72 10.60
CA SER A 42 19.01 3.00 9.97
C SER A 42 18.07 3.39 8.82
N ARG A 43 17.59 2.42 8.03
CA ARG A 43 16.52 2.64 7.04
C ARG A 43 15.18 3.01 7.68
N GLY A 44 14.86 2.45 8.86
CA GLY A 44 13.61 2.70 9.57
C GLY A 44 13.57 4.00 10.37
N VAL A 45 14.72 4.56 10.77
CA VAL A 45 14.77 5.70 11.71
C VAL A 45 15.16 7.03 11.05
N ALA A 46 15.79 7.05 9.87
CA ALA A 46 16.39 8.29 9.37
C ALA A 46 15.83 8.88 8.06
N GLN A 47 15.17 8.14 7.15
CA GLN A 47 14.98 8.62 5.77
C GLN A 47 13.73 8.07 5.02
N ALA A 48 12.64 7.74 5.72
CA ALA A 48 11.42 7.27 5.04
C ALA A 48 10.66 8.40 4.33
N ASP A 49 10.65 9.62 4.88
CA ASP A 49 9.99 10.75 4.22
C ASP A 49 10.79 11.24 3.00
N ASP A 50 12.09 11.47 3.11
CA ASP A 50 12.85 12.20 2.08
C ASP A 50 12.99 11.41 0.76
N LEU A 51 13.28 10.10 0.82
CA LEU A 51 13.43 9.29 -0.39
C LEU A 51 12.08 8.93 -1.05
N MET A 52 10.98 8.92 -0.29
CA MET A 52 9.63 8.69 -0.84
C MET A 52 8.97 10.00 -1.29
N THR A 53 9.47 11.17 -0.87
CA THR A 53 8.98 12.48 -1.31
C THR A 53 9.22 12.69 -2.80
N ALA A 54 10.38 12.27 -3.31
CA ALA A 54 10.69 12.34 -4.74
C ALA A 54 9.67 11.58 -5.60
N GLY A 55 9.32 10.35 -5.21
CA GLY A 55 8.31 9.55 -5.93
C GLY A 55 6.88 10.02 -5.74
N ARG A 56 6.57 10.69 -4.62
CA ARG A 56 5.24 11.23 -4.34
C ARG A 56 4.88 12.37 -5.30
N LYS A 57 5.82 13.28 -5.60
CA LYS A 57 5.57 14.39 -6.53
C LYS A 57 5.32 13.89 -7.96
N ASP A 58 6.13 12.96 -8.44
CA ASP A 58 5.94 12.35 -9.76
C ASP A 58 4.60 11.58 -9.86
N ALA A 59 4.20 10.91 -8.77
CA ALA A 59 2.91 10.24 -8.70
C ALA A 59 1.73 11.22 -8.68
N GLU A 60 1.88 12.37 -8.00
CA GLU A 60 0.86 13.42 -7.98
C GLU A 60 0.71 14.10 -9.34
N GLU A 61 1.82 14.36 -10.03
CA GLU A 61 1.80 14.89 -11.40
C GLU A 61 1.19 13.88 -12.39
N THR A 62 1.39 12.57 -12.17
CA THR A 62 0.87 11.51 -13.05
C THR A 62 -0.59 11.15 -12.76
N PHE A 63 -1.02 11.14 -11.50
CA PHE A 63 -2.35 10.62 -11.09
C PHE A 63 -3.22 11.66 -10.38
N GLY A 64 -2.77 12.90 -10.25
CA GLY A 64 -3.51 13.97 -9.59
C GLY A 64 -4.78 14.39 -10.33
N GLU A 65 -5.58 15.24 -9.67
CA GLU A 65 -6.90 15.67 -10.13
C GLU A 65 -6.86 16.38 -11.50
N GLY A 66 -5.80 17.14 -11.78
CA GLY A 66 -5.57 17.80 -13.07
C GLY A 66 -4.78 16.98 -14.09
N SER A 67 -4.42 15.73 -13.79
CA SER A 67 -3.59 14.92 -14.68
C SER A 67 -4.37 14.43 -15.91
N THR A 68 -3.66 14.33 -17.04
CA THR A 68 -4.16 13.67 -18.25
C THR A 68 -4.60 12.23 -18.01
N MET A 69 -4.01 11.55 -17.02
CA MET A 69 -4.39 10.18 -16.66
C MET A 69 -5.80 10.12 -16.06
N MET A 70 -6.14 11.08 -15.20
CA MET A 70 -7.48 11.21 -14.63
C MET A 70 -8.52 11.50 -15.72
N TYR A 71 -8.17 12.32 -16.72
CA TYR A 71 -9.02 12.57 -17.88
C TYR A 71 -9.34 11.27 -18.64
N TYR A 72 -8.35 10.41 -18.89
CA TYR A 72 -8.59 9.13 -19.55
C TYR A 72 -9.48 8.18 -18.73
N ILE A 73 -9.33 8.15 -17.41
CA ILE A 73 -10.20 7.36 -16.53
C ILE A 73 -11.64 7.87 -16.59
N MET A 74 -11.84 9.18 -16.55
CA MET A 74 -13.16 9.79 -16.65
C MET A 74 -13.82 9.50 -18.01
N LEU A 75 -13.06 9.57 -19.10
CA LEU A 75 -13.55 9.22 -20.43
C LEU A 75 -13.91 7.72 -20.52
N ALA A 76 -13.07 6.85 -19.97
CA ALA A 76 -13.33 5.41 -19.90
C ALA A 76 -14.62 5.10 -19.12
N GLU A 77 -14.89 5.83 -18.03
CA GLU A 77 -16.11 5.67 -17.26
C GLU A 77 -17.35 6.01 -18.07
N VAL A 78 -17.36 7.14 -18.77
CA VAL A 78 -18.49 7.55 -19.62
C VAL A 78 -18.76 6.50 -20.70
N VAL A 79 -17.72 5.97 -21.33
CA VAL A 79 -17.84 4.88 -22.32
C VAL A 79 -18.38 3.61 -21.68
N LEU A 80 -17.89 3.22 -20.49
CA LEU A 80 -18.32 2.02 -19.80
C LEU A 80 -19.78 2.12 -19.32
N VAL A 81 -20.18 3.27 -18.78
CA VAL A 81 -21.57 3.56 -18.41
C VAL A 81 -22.47 3.52 -19.62
N PHE A 82 -22.03 4.08 -20.76
CA PHE A 82 -22.78 4.01 -22.00
C PHE A 82 -22.95 2.58 -22.52
N LEU A 83 -21.89 1.77 -22.50
CA LEU A 83 -21.96 0.35 -22.86
C LEU A 83 -22.86 -0.43 -21.89
N LEU A 84 -22.81 -0.13 -20.59
CA LEU A 84 -23.67 -0.74 -19.57
C LEU A 84 -25.14 -0.33 -19.78
N TYR A 85 -25.40 0.92 -20.17
CA TYR A 85 -26.72 1.39 -20.55
C TYR A 85 -27.25 0.64 -21.77
N LEU A 86 -26.43 0.44 -22.82
CA LEU A 86 -26.84 -0.34 -23.99
C LEU A 86 -27.17 -1.80 -23.64
N ARG A 87 -26.47 -2.39 -22.65
CA ARG A 87 -26.75 -3.76 -22.21
C ARG A 87 -28.02 -3.87 -21.38
N ASN A 88 -28.22 -2.97 -20.44
CA ASN A 88 -29.27 -3.10 -19.42
C ASN A 88 -30.51 -2.25 -19.69
N HIS A 89 -30.46 -1.29 -20.63
CA HIS A 89 -31.50 -0.30 -20.93
C HIS A 89 -32.09 0.40 -19.70
N ASN A 90 -31.31 0.47 -18.62
CA ASN A 90 -31.74 1.07 -17.36
C ASN A 90 -31.13 2.48 -17.26
N PRO A 91 -31.94 3.55 -17.28
CA PRO A 91 -31.44 4.93 -17.20
C PRO A 91 -30.75 5.23 -15.86
N ALA A 92 -30.97 4.43 -14.81
CA ALA A 92 -30.25 4.56 -13.55
C ALA A 92 -28.74 4.34 -13.68
N THR A 93 -28.28 3.70 -14.75
CA THR A 93 -26.83 3.52 -15.01
C THR A 93 -26.09 4.84 -15.21
N PHE A 94 -26.76 5.90 -15.69
CA PHE A 94 -26.14 7.23 -15.80
C PHE A 94 -25.78 7.85 -14.45
N LEU A 95 -26.38 7.37 -13.35
CA LEU A 95 -26.07 7.85 -12.00
C LEU A 95 -24.65 7.47 -11.56
N PHE A 96 -24.01 6.50 -12.22
CA PHE A 96 -22.62 6.16 -11.93
C PHE A 96 -21.66 7.32 -12.26
N ILE A 97 -21.91 8.06 -13.33
CA ILE A 97 -21.06 9.20 -13.77
C ILE A 97 -20.89 10.26 -12.66
N PRO A 98 -21.96 10.88 -12.13
CA PRO A 98 -21.81 11.86 -11.06
C PRO A 98 -21.30 11.23 -9.75
N VAL A 99 -21.64 9.96 -9.47
CA VAL A 99 -21.14 9.27 -8.27
C VAL A 99 -19.62 9.09 -8.34
N PHE A 100 -19.09 8.66 -9.48
CA PHE A 100 -17.66 8.49 -9.68
C PHE A 100 -16.91 9.83 -9.60
N PHE A 101 -17.48 10.89 -10.19
CA PHE A 101 -16.92 12.24 -10.09
C PHE A 101 -16.81 12.73 -8.63
N VAL A 102 -17.85 12.51 -7.82
CA VAL A 102 -17.81 12.88 -6.39
C VAL A 102 -16.83 11.99 -5.61
N VAL A 103 -16.78 10.70 -5.90
CA VAL A 103 -15.85 9.78 -5.19
C VAL A 103 -14.40 10.15 -5.47
N THR A 104 -14.04 10.43 -6.72
CA THR A 104 -12.67 10.81 -7.10
C THR A 104 -12.25 12.14 -6.46
N THR A 105 -13.11 13.15 -6.49
CA THR A 105 -12.86 14.44 -5.83
C THR A 105 -12.73 14.31 -4.30
N VAL A 106 -13.55 13.49 -3.65
CA VAL A 106 -13.43 13.22 -2.20
C VAL A 106 -12.14 12.47 -1.88
N ILE A 107 -11.74 11.49 -2.68
CA ILE A 107 -10.47 10.77 -2.51
C ILE A 107 -9.30 11.76 -2.61
N PHE A 108 -9.29 12.64 -3.61
CA PHE A 108 -8.24 13.66 -3.73
C PHE A 108 -8.27 14.66 -2.57
N ALA A 109 -9.44 15.08 -2.11
CA ALA A 109 -9.56 15.92 -0.92
C ALA A 109 -8.97 15.25 0.32
N ILE A 110 -9.22 13.94 0.52
CA ILE A 110 -8.64 13.17 1.63
C ILE A 110 -7.12 13.04 1.47
N LEU A 111 -6.64 12.73 0.26
CA LEU A 111 -5.21 12.62 -0.02
C LEU A 111 -4.50 13.94 0.24
N ASN A 112 -5.07 15.07 -0.20
CA ASN A 112 -4.52 16.40 0.03
C ASN A 112 -4.57 16.80 1.52
N SER A 113 -5.65 16.46 2.22
CA SER A 113 -5.77 16.70 3.68
C SER A 113 -4.75 15.90 4.48
N ARG A 114 -4.43 14.68 4.02
CA ARG A 114 -3.45 13.79 4.65
C ARG A 114 -2.01 14.11 4.25
N ALA A 115 -1.85 14.72 3.08
CA ALA A 115 -0.59 15.18 2.52
C ALA A 115 0.06 16.31 3.33
N GLY A 116 -0.73 17.03 4.14
CA GLY A 116 -0.28 18.10 5.03
C GLY A 116 -0.05 19.42 4.29
N GLY A 117 -0.51 20.51 4.91
CA GLY A 117 0.15 21.82 4.73
C GLY A 117 1.54 21.83 5.36
#